data_AF-A0A8X6S1V3-F1
#
_entry.id   AF-A0A8X6S1V3-F1
#
_cell.length_a   1.000
_cell.length_b   1.000
_cell.length_c   1.000
_cell.angle_alpha   90.00
_cell.angle_beta   90.00
_cell.angle_gamma   90.00
#
_symmetry.space_group_name_H-M   'P 1'
#
loop_
_entity.id
_entity.type
_entity.pdbx_description
1 polymer ?
#
loop_
_entity_poly.entity_id
_entity_poly.type
_entity_poly.pdbx_seq_one_letter_code
_entity_poly.pdbx_strand_id
1 'polypeptide(L)'
;MRLCEAIVGCHLCGKSVREIADILQKPNSTVSNLIVKWKRGGREAAEKRTGRTKILGERSHIALKRVLKQNRKSSLVEISQEFQSSSGISVGSRTWRKKRLGIPWSCCHSQAKHHSTECEASIAMV
;
A
#
# COMPACT_ATOMS: atom_id res chain seq x y z
N MET A 1 -6.48 -3.26 21.28
CA MET A 1 -7.42 -2.12 21.47
C MET A 1 -7.05 -0.99 20.53
N ARG A 2 -8.02 -0.37 19.84
CA ARG A 2 -7.70 0.75 18.94
C ARG A 2 -7.46 2.01 19.76
N LEU A 3 -6.36 2.72 19.46
CA LEU A 3 -5.95 3.92 20.21
C LEU A 3 -7.04 5.01 20.23
N CYS A 4 -7.79 5.15 19.14
CA CYS A 4 -8.88 6.14 19.03
C CYS A 4 -10.03 5.86 20.01
N GLU A 5 -10.37 4.59 20.26
CA GLU A 5 -11.50 4.21 21.12
C GLU A 5 -11.23 4.56 22.58
N ALA A 6 -10.01 4.30 23.06
CA ALA A 6 -9.60 4.65 24.42
C ALA A 6 -9.54 6.17 24.63
N ILE A 7 -8.98 6.92 23.68
CA ILE A 7 -8.89 8.40 23.75
C ILE A 7 -10.28 9.02 23.75
N VAL A 8 -11.18 8.56 22.86
CA VAL A 8 -12.56 9.06 22.80
C VAL A 8 -13.31 8.70 24.08
N GLY A 9 -13.13 7.49 24.61
CA GLY A 9 -13.71 7.08 25.89
C GLY A 9 -13.32 8.02 27.04
N CYS A 10 -12.03 8.28 27.21
CA CYS A 10 -11.56 9.21 28.25
C CYS A 10 -12.04 10.66 28.00
N HIS A 11 -12.14 11.09 26.74
CA HIS A 11 -12.68 12.40 26.40
C HIS A 11 -14.17 12.54 26.75
N LEU A 12 -14.98 11.50 26.52
CA LEU A 12 -16.39 11.48 26.91
C LEU A 12 -16.58 11.46 28.44
N CYS A 13 -15.62 10.89 29.18
CA CYS A 13 -15.56 10.99 30.64
C CYS A 13 -15.13 12.36 31.18
N GLY A 14 -14.97 13.38 30.31
CA GLY A 14 -14.66 14.76 30.71
C GLY A 14 -13.18 15.03 31.04
N LYS A 15 -12.27 14.10 30.72
CA LYS A 15 -10.84 14.30 30.94
C LYS A 15 -10.23 15.30 29.96
N SER A 16 -9.29 16.10 30.44
CA SER A 16 -8.52 17.03 29.61
C SER A 16 -7.51 16.28 28.73
N VAL A 17 -7.06 16.93 27.65
CA VAL A 17 -6.09 16.34 26.71
C VAL A 17 -4.80 15.90 27.40
N ARG A 18 -4.33 16.68 28.39
CA ARG A 18 -3.11 16.39 29.15
C ARG A 18 -3.28 15.14 30.03
N GLU A 19 -4.38 15.07 30.78
CA GLU A 19 -4.69 13.89 31.60
C GLU A 19 -4.81 12.62 30.73
N ILE A 20 -5.44 12.73 29.56
CA ILE A 20 -5.56 11.60 28.62
C ILE A 20 -4.18 11.16 28.11
N ALA A 21 -3.31 12.13 27.80
CA ALA A 21 -1.94 11.86 27.34
C ALA A 21 -1.11 11.16 28.42
N ASP A 22 -1.25 11.57 29.68
CA ASP A 22 -0.55 10.97 30.82
C ASP A 22 -1.07 9.56 31.13
N ILE A 23 -2.40 9.37 31.15
CA ILE A 23 -3.04 8.07 31.39
C ILE A 23 -2.67 7.06 30.30
N LEU A 24 -2.67 7.47 29.03
CA LEU A 24 -2.42 6.59 27.88
C LEU A 24 -0.95 6.57 27.44
N GLN A 25 -0.09 7.37 28.08
CA GLN A 25 1.31 7.58 27.73
C GLN A 25 1.47 7.85 26.22
N LYS A 26 0.78 8.88 25.73
CA LYS A 26 0.85 9.31 24.32
C LYS A 26 1.20 10.78 24.20
N PRO A 27 1.84 11.19 23.08
CA PRO A 27 2.09 12.59 22.84
C PRO A 27 0.78 13.39 22.80
N ASN A 28 0.79 14.56 23.44
CA ASN A 28 -0.33 15.52 23.43
C ASN A 28 -0.83 15.81 22.01
N SER A 29 0.09 15.93 21.04
CA SER A 29 -0.23 16.15 19.63
C SER A 29 -1.08 15.04 19.02
N THR A 30 -0.82 13.78 19.39
CA THR A 30 -1.56 12.61 18.91
C THR A 30 -2.98 12.62 19.47
N VAL A 31 -3.13 12.90 20.76
CA VAL A 31 -4.43 12.98 21.44
C VAL A 31 -5.29 14.10 20.83
N SER A 32 -4.75 15.31 20.71
CA SER A 32 -5.43 16.46 20.09
C SER A 32 -5.87 16.16 18.65
N ASN A 33 -4.96 15.63 17.82
CA ASN A 33 -5.26 15.30 16.43
C ASN A 33 -6.37 14.24 16.31
N LEU A 34 -6.39 13.26 17.20
CA LEU A 34 -7.42 12.22 17.23
C LEU A 34 -8.78 12.75 17.69
N ILE A 35 -8.82 13.61 18.70
CA ILE A 35 -10.07 14.27 19.14
C ILE A 35 -10.64 15.13 18.02
N VAL A 36 -9.81 15.92 17.33
CA VAL A 36 -10.26 16.74 16.19
C VAL A 36 -10.78 15.89 15.05
N LYS A 37 -10.08 14.80 14.68
CA LYS A 37 -10.53 13.86 13.65
C LYS A 37 -11.86 13.21 14.03
N TRP A 38 -11.99 12.78 15.28
CA TRP A 38 -13.21 12.17 15.79
C TRP A 38 -14.40 13.13 15.75
N LYS A 39 -14.22 14.40 16.15
CA LYS A 39 -15.27 15.43 16.05
C LYS A 39 -15.71 15.69 14.60
N ARG A 40 -14.80 15.57 13.62
CA ARG A 40 -15.07 15.85 12.20
C ARG A 40 -15.69 14.68 11.44
N GLY A 41 -15.28 13.45 11.73
CA GLY A 41 -15.63 12.27 10.92
C GLY A 41 -16.13 11.08 11.72
N GLY A 42 -16.37 11.23 13.03
CA GLY A 42 -16.80 10.13 13.88
C GLY A 42 -15.70 9.10 14.15
N ARG A 43 -16.10 7.84 14.37
CA ARG A 43 -15.23 6.74 14.82
C ARG A 43 -14.57 6.02 13.64
N GLU A 44 -13.97 6.77 12.72
CA GLU A 44 -13.31 6.14 11.58
C GLU A 44 -11.86 5.79 11.93
N ALA A 45 -11.55 4.50 11.84
CA ALA A 45 -10.18 4.03 11.71
C ALA A 45 -9.52 4.83 10.58
N ALA A 46 -8.22 5.12 10.70
CA ALA A 46 -7.49 5.81 9.64
C ALA A 46 -7.77 5.11 8.30
N GLU A 47 -8.55 5.76 7.44
CA GLU A 47 -8.92 5.14 6.18
C GLU A 47 -7.64 4.82 5.43
N LYS A 48 -7.61 3.62 4.83
CA LYS A 48 -6.45 3.24 4.03
C LYS A 48 -6.31 4.29 2.94
N ARG A 49 -5.15 4.95 2.91
CA ARG A 49 -4.84 5.94 1.86
C ARG A 49 -5.18 5.33 0.51
N THR A 50 -6.02 6.01 -0.25
CA THR A 50 -6.32 5.60 -1.62
C THR A 50 -5.03 5.69 -2.43
N GLY A 51 -4.65 4.57 -3.03
CA GLY A 51 -3.53 4.53 -3.95
C GLY A 51 -3.89 5.18 -5.29
N ARG A 52 -2.92 5.25 -6.21
CA ARG A 52 -3.15 5.70 -7.58
C ARG A 52 -4.29 4.89 -8.23
N THR A 53 -5.29 5.59 -8.77
CA THR A 53 -6.39 4.97 -9.50
C THR A 53 -5.86 4.15 -10.67
N LYS A 54 -6.37 2.94 -10.85
CA LYS A 54 -5.98 2.05 -11.94
C LYS A 54 -6.60 2.55 -13.25
N ILE A 55 -5.80 2.59 -14.31
CA ILE A 55 -6.25 2.97 -15.66
C ILE A 55 -7.26 1.95 -16.21
N LEU A 56 -7.10 0.67 -15.84
CA LEU A 56 -8.01 -0.40 -16.23
C LEU A 56 -9.07 -0.62 -15.15
N GLY A 57 -10.33 -0.60 -15.55
CA GLY A 57 -11.44 -1.03 -14.71
C GLY A 57 -11.39 -2.54 -14.41
N GLU A 58 -12.16 -2.99 -13.42
CA GLU A 58 -12.10 -4.38 -12.95
C GLU A 58 -12.53 -5.38 -14.05
N ARG A 59 -13.57 -5.05 -14.83
CA ARG A 59 -14.03 -5.88 -15.95
C ARG A 59 -12.95 -6.07 -17.01
N SER A 60 -12.32 -4.98 -17.42
CA SER A 60 -11.21 -5.00 -18.39
C SER A 60 -10.02 -5.79 -17.84
N HIS A 61 -9.75 -5.69 -16.55
CA HIS A 61 -8.69 -6.45 -15.89
C HIS A 61 -8.98 -7.97 -15.85
N ILE A 62 -10.23 -8.37 -15.66
CA ILE A 62 -10.66 -9.77 -15.75
C ILE A 62 -10.54 -10.27 -17.19
N ALA A 63 -11.02 -9.51 -18.17
CA ALA A 63 -10.90 -9.85 -19.59
C ALA A 63 -9.42 -10.01 -19.99
N LEU A 64 -8.56 -9.08 -19.56
CA LEU A 64 -7.12 -9.14 -19.77
C LEU A 64 -6.49 -10.42 -19.22
N LYS A 65 -6.87 -10.82 -18.00
CA LYS A 65 -6.42 -12.09 -17.39
C LYS A 65 -6.89 -13.31 -18.18
N ARG A 66 -8.11 -13.29 -18.74
CA ARG A 66 -8.66 -14.39 -19.52
C ARG A 66 -7.88 -14.57 -20.83
N VAL A 67 -7.70 -13.49 -21.59
CA VAL A 67 -6.94 -13.51 -22.83
C VAL A 67 -5.51 -14.02 -22.57
N LEU A 68 -4.82 -13.51 -21.54
CA LEU A 68 -3.47 -13.99 -21.20
C LEU A 68 -3.40 -15.47 -20.83
N LYS A 69 -4.46 -16.05 -20.25
CA LYS A 69 -4.52 -17.47 -19.92
C LYS A 69 -4.73 -18.34 -21.15
N GLN A 70 -5.58 -17.89 -22.08
CA GLN A 70 -5.84 -18.58 -23.35
C GLN A 70 -4.61 -18.53 -24.27
N ASN A 71 -3.93 -17.38 -24.27
CA ASN A 71 -2.85 -17.04 -25.20
C ASN A 71 -1.49 -17.00 -24.52
N ARG A 72 -1.05 -18.13 -23.94
CA ARG A 72 0.18 -18.17 -23.12
C ARG A 72 1.47 -17.99 -23.95
N LYS A 73 1.50 -18.47 -25.20
CA LYS A 73 2.69 -18.53 -26.05
C LYS A 73 2.71 -17.52 -27.21
N SER A 74 1.61 -16.82 -27.47
CA SER A 74 1.50 -15.89 -28.59
C SER A 74 2.23 -14.57 -28.32
N SER A 75 2.46 -13.84 -29.41
CA SER A 75 3.16 -12.56 -29.35
C SER A 75 2.30 -11.49 -28.67
N LEU A 76 2.94 -10.48 -28.07
CA LEU A 76 2.19 -9.40 -27.39
C LEU A 76 1.36 -8.56 -28.36
N VAL A 77 1.73 -8.53 -29.64
CA VAL A 77 1.03 -7.76 -30.67
C VAL A 77 -0.30 -8.43 -30.98
N GLU A 78 -0.29 -9.74 -31.23
CA GLU A 78 -1.50 -10.55 -31.47
C GLU A 78 -2.48 -10.44 -30.30
N ILE A 79 -1.99 -10.64 -29.08
CA ILE A 79 -2.78 -10.57 -27.86
C ILE A 79 -3.41 -9.18 -27.68
N SER A 80 -2.64 -8.12 -27.98
CA SER A 80 -3.13 -6.75 -27.85
C SER A 80 -4.19 -6.41 -28.90
N GLN A 81 -4.07 -6.95 -30.11
CA GLN A 81 -5.07 -6.76 -31.16
C GLN A 81 -6.37 -7.49 -30.83
N GLU A 82 -6.29 -8.75 -30.38
CA GLU A 82 -7.47 -9.52 -29.96
C GLU A 82 -8.20 -8.85 -28.79
N PHE A 83 -7.44 -8.33 -27.82
CA PHE A 83 -8.01 -7.59 -26.70
C PHE A 83 -8.64 -6.25 -27.14
N GLN A 84 -8.00 -5.54 -28.06
CA GLN A 84 -8.55 -4.29 -28.60
C GLN A 84 -9.88 -4.56 -29.33
N SER A 85 -9.94 -5.60 -30.16
CA SER A 85 -11.15 -5.96 -30.91
C SER A 85 -12.30 -6.37 -29.98
N SER A 86 -12.01 -7.05 -28.87
CA SER A 86 -13.04 -7.52 -27.92
C SER A 86 -13.47 -6.48 -26.89
N SER A 87 -12.57 -5.58 -26.47
CA SER A 87 -12.81 -4.66 -25.35
C SER A 87 -12.87 -3.18 -25.73
N GLY A 88 -12.40 -2.82 -26.93
CA GLY A 88 -12.28 -1.44 -27.40
C GLY A 88 -11.20 -0.60 -26.70
N ILE A 89 -10.48 -1.16 -25.72
CA ILE A 89 -9.54 -0.42 -24.87
C ILE A 89 -8.09 -0.75 -25.25
N SER A 90 -7.33 0.28 -25.63
CA SER A 90 -5.94 0.12 -26.02
C SER A 90 -5.04 0.08 -24.79
N VAL A 91 -4.21 -0.96 -24.69
CA VAL A 91 -3.32 -1.21 -23.56
C VAL A 91 -1.88 -1.19 -24.04
N GLY A 92 -1.05 -0.33 -23.45
CA GLY A 92 0.36 -0.23 -23.80
C GLY A 92 1.16 -1.51 -23.52
N SER A 93 2.19 -1.76 -24.32
CA SER A 93 3.00 -2.99 -24.28
C SER A 93 3.66 -3.26 -22.91
N ARG A 94 3.98 -2.21 -22.15
CA ARG A 94 4.53 -2.32 -20.78
C ARG A 94 3.52 -2.93 -19.80
N THR A 95 2.24 -2.59 -19.93
CA THR A 95 1.16 -3.12 -19.10
C THR A 95 0.94 -4.61 -19.39
N TRP A 96 0.97 -5.00 -20.68
CA TRP A 96 0.93 -6.40 -21.10
C TRP A 96 2.09 -7.23 -20.53
N ARG A 97 3.33 -6.74 -20.63
CA ARG A 97 4.50 -7.44 -20.05
C ARG A 97 4.38 -7.60 -18.54
N LYS A 98 4.04 -6.54 -17.81
CA LYS A 98 3.84 -6.61 -16.36
C LYS A 98 2.77 -7.63 -15.99
N LYS A 99 1.66 -7.65 -16.73
CA LYS A 99 0.56 -8.58 -16.47
C LYS A 99 0.92 -10.03 -16.78
N ARG A 100 1.62 -10.27 -17.90
CA ARG A 100 2.08 -11.61 -18.31
C ARG A 100 3.13 -12.19 -17.36
N LEU A 101 4.07 -11.35 -16.91
CA LEU A 101 5.17 -11.77 -16.03
C LEU A 101 4.82 -11.72 -14.54
N GLY A 102 3.65 -11.19 -14.18
CA GLY A 102 3.25 -11.03 -12.78
C GLY A 102 4.13 -10.05 -11.99
N ILE A 103 4.93 -9.22 -12.66
CA ILE A 103 5.93 -8.34 -12.01
C ILE A 103 5.20 -7.26 -11.20
N PRO A 104 5.42 -7.18 -9.87
CA PRO A 104 4.96 -6.08 -9.06
C PRO A 104 5.58 -4.76 -9.51
N TRP A 105 5.00 -3.62 -9.10
CA TRP A 105 5.64 -2.33 -9.29
C TRP A 105 6.85 -2.23 -8.36
N SER A 106 7.99 -2.82 -8.75
CA SER A 106 9.25 -2.54 -8.09
C SER A 106 9.68 -1.13 -8.47
N CYS A 107 9.93 -0.31 -7.45
CA CYS A 107 10.67 0.93 -7.61
C CYS A 107 12.10 0.53 -8.02
N CYS A 108 12.68 1.18 -9.04
CA CYS A 108 14.02 0.86 -9.56
C CYS A 108 15.18 1.06 -8.56
N HIS A 109 14.90 1.47 -7.32
CA HIS A 109 15.89 1.90 -6.34
C HIS A 109 16.38 0.81 -5.37
N SER A 110 15.81 -0.40 -5.40
CA SER A 110 16.14 -1.44 -4.41
C SER A 110 17.17 -2.44 -4.93
N GLN A 111 18.33 -1.97 -5.38
CA GLN A 111 19.54 -2.81 -5.45
C GLN A 111 20.77 -1.99 -5.08
N ALA A 112 20.84 -1.54 -3.83
CA ALA A 112 22.12 -1.40 -3.15
C ALA A 112 22.29 -2.66 -2.30
N LYS A 113 23.08 -3.62 -2.78
CA LYS A 113 23.50 -4.76 -1.96
C LYS A 113 24.41 -4.19 -0.86
N HIS A 114 23.98 -4.27 0.40
CA HIS A 114 24.90 -4.15 1.52
C HIS A 114 25.95 -5.24 1.36
N HIS A 115 27.19 -4.86 1.03
CA HIS A 115 28.32 -5.71 1.37
C HIS A 115 28.44 -5.63 2.89
N SER A 116 28.19 -6.73 3.58
CA SER A 116 28.65 -6.85 4.96
C SER A 116 30.08 -7.36 4.84
N THR A 117 31.06 -6.48 5.04
CA THR A 117 32.41 -6.95 5.37
C THR A 117 32.31 -7.55 6.76
N GLU A 118 32.29 -8.87 6.84
CA GLU A 118 32.69 -9.60 8.03
C GLU A 118 34.16 -9.22 8.31
N CYS A 119 34.36 -8.26 9.21
CA CYS A 119 35.66 -8.07 9.83
C CYS A 119 35.72 -9.03 11.01
N GLU A 120 36.16 -10.27 10.75
CA GLU A 120 36.75 -11.09 11.81
C GLU A 120 38.00 -10.37 12.32
N ALA A 121 37.89 -9.69 13.46
CA ALA A 121 39.04 -9.36 14.28
C ALA A 121 39.14 -10.41 15.39
N SER A 122 39.77 -11.52 15.04
CA SER A 122 40.36 -12.44 16.01
C SER A 122 41.60 -11.78 16.66
N ILE A 123 41.64 -11.83 18.00
CA ILE A 123 42.82 -11.92 18.87
C ILE A 123 43.62 -10.63 19.14
N ALA A 124 43.66 -10.21 20.42
CA ALA A 124 44.86 -10.32 21.26
C ALA A 124 44.56 -10.02 22.74
N MET A 125 44.86 -11.01 23.60
CA MET A 125 45.10 -10.82 25.03
C MET A 125 46.35 -9.95 25.22
N VAL A 126 46.26 -8.90 26.05
CA VAL A 126 47.23 -8.46 27.07
C VAL A 126 46.45 -7.68 28.12
#